data_AF-A0A061SDF4-F1
#
_entry.id   AF-A0A061SDF4-F1
#
_cell.length_a   1.000
_cell.length_b   1.000
_cell.length_c   1.000
_cell.angle_alpha   90.00
_cell.angle_beta   90.00
_cell.angle_gamma   90.00
#
_symmetry.space_group_name_H-M   'P 1'
#
loop_
_entity.id
_entity.type
_entity.pdbx_description
1 polymer ?
#
loop_
_entity_poly.entity_id
_entity_poly.type
_entity_poly.pdbx_seq_one_letter_code
_entity_poly.pdbx_strand_id
1 'polypeptide(L)'
;FISALYFDKYLRGFWTQNYSSAYDAADAALSDFQEMKKKSREFDDNLQRDLSTFGGNSFATMGILAFRQTLAATKLVWHDERRETWSLLKDISAGGVFQSVDAIFSAAPLFLYLESSLLRALLVPLLEYANNSTSSLYSEIFSPHDIGVYPVANGTVDERSMPASTKLCLLFKNNSVEKILCQ
;
A
#
# COMPACT_ATOMS: atom_id res chain seq x y z
N PHE A 1 -12.97 -7.33 13.69
CA PHE A 1 -12.95 -7.53 12.22
C PHE A 1 -11.52 -7.62 11.75
N ILE A 2 -11.06 -8.84 11.47
CA ILE A 2 -9.69 -9.12 11.00
C ILE A 2 -9.61 -8.77 9.52
N SER A 3 -8.54 -8.09 9.11
CA SER A 3 -8.31 -7.64 7.75
C SER A 3 -7.13 -8.34 7.08
N ALA A 4 -6.09 -8.68 7.84
CA ALA A 4 -4.91 -9.40 7.38
C ALA A 4 -4.19 -10.08 8.56
N LEU A 5 -3.37 -11.07 8.26
CA LEU A 5 -2.41 -11.66 9.19
C LEU A 5 -1.01 -11.15 8.82
N TYR A 6 -0.28 -10.61 9.80
CA TYR A 6 1.08 -10.08 9.64
C TYR A 6 1.99 -10.68 10.70
N PHE A 7 2.85 -11.63 10.30
CA PHE A 7 3.83 -12.30 11.17
C PHE A 7 3.25 -12.63 12.55
N ASP A 8 2.27 -13.55 12.56
CA ASP A 8 1.51 -14.00 13.74
C ASP A 8 0.58 -12.97 14.40
N LYS A 9 0.46 -11.75 13.85
CA LYS A 9 -0.41 -10.69 14.36
C LYS A 9 -1.61 -10.44 13.46
N TYR A 10 -2.81 -10.43 14.04
CA TYR A 10 -4.01 -10.04 13.31
C TYR A 10 -4.12 -8.51 13.21
N LEU A 11 -4.14 -8.00 11.98
CA LEU A 11 -4.41 -6.59 11.71
C LEU A 11 -5.90 -6.36 11.54
N ARG A 12 -6.43 -5.30 12.14
CA ARG A 12 -7.85 -4.92 12.02
C ARG A 12 -8.04 -3.90 10.89
N GLY A 13 -9.24 -3.83 10.32
CA GLY A 13 -9.57 -2.75 9.37
C GLY A 13 -9.48 -1.39 10.06
N PHE A 14 -8.90 -0.38 9.40
CA PHE A 14 -8.74 0.96 9.99
C PHE A 14 -10.07 1.56 10.49
N TRP A 15 -11.16 1.31 9.77
CA TRP A 15 -12.51 1.75 10.14
C TRP A 15 -12.94 1.31 11.56
N THR A 16 -12.36 0.23 12.10
CA THR A 16 -12.65 -0.24 13.46
C THR A 16 -12.13 0.69 14.56
N GLN A 17 -11.38 1.74 14.20
CA GLN A 17 -11.03 2.84 15.11
C GLN A 17 -12.22 3.74 15.42
N ASN A 18 -13.15 3.88 14.48
CA ASN A 18 -14.27 4.82 14.58
C ASN A 18 -15.61 4.10 14.77
N TYR A 19 -15.71 2.83 14.40
CA TYR A 19 -16.96 2.07 14.42
C TYR A 19 -16.82 0.73 15.14
N SER A 20 -17.78 0.43 16.00
CA SER A 20 -17.86 -0.83 16.78
C SER A 20 -18.24 -2.03 15.93
N SER A 21 -19.04 -1.82 14.88
CA SER A 21 -19.51 -2.89 14.00
C SER A 21 -19.47 -2.48 12.52
N ALA A 22 -19.50 -3.48 11.64
CA ALA A 22 -19.62 -3.24 10.21
C ALA A 22 -20.96 -2.58 9.83
N TYR A 23 -22.01 -2.80 10.62
CA TYR A 23 -23.31 -2.14 10.44
C TYR A 23 -23.21 -0.64 10.75
N ASP A 24 -22.59 -0.27 11.88
CA ASP A 24 -22.38 1.14 12.24
C ASP A 24 -21.56 1.88 11.15
N ALA A 25 -20.52 1.23 10.63
CA ALA A 25 -19.70 1.78 9.55
C ALA A 25 -20.50 1.94 8.24
N ALA A 26 -21.38 0.98 7.93
CA ALA A 26 -22.23 1.03 6.74
C ALA A 26 -23.30 2.12 6.86
N ASP A 27 -23.94 2.26 8.03
CA ASP A 27 -24.94 3.28 8.28
C ASP A 27 -24.35 4.70 8.22
N ALA A 28 -23.14 4.89 8.75
CA ALA A 28 -22.39 6.12 8.61
C ALA A 28 -22.08 6.43 7.13
N ALA A 29 -21.60 5.43 6.38
CA ALA A 29 -21.30 5.60 4.96
C ALA A 29 -22.55 5.94 4.11
N LEU A 30 -23.71 5.36 4.43
CA LEU A 30 -24.99 5.68 3.79
C LEU A 30 -25.44 7.10 4.12
N SER A 31 -25.27 7.52 5.37
CA SER A 31 -25.61 8.87 5.83
C SER A 31 -24.76 9.94 5.13
N ASP A 32 -23.46 9.67 4.95
CA ASP A 32 -22.51 10.59 4.33
C ASP A 32 -22.47 10.53 2.80
N PHE A 33 -23.23 9.60 2.19
CA PHE A 33 -23.08 9.26 0.76
C PHE A 33 -23.19 10.46 -0.17
N GLN A 34 -24.17 11.36 0.04
CA GLN A 34 -24.37 12.51 -0.85
C GLN A 34 -23.21 13.51 -0.75
N GLU A 35 -22.71 13.75 0.45
CA GLU A 35 -21.57 14.65 0.66
C GLU A 35 -20.30 14.04 0.06
N MET A 36 -20.03 12.75 0.32
CA MET A 36 -18.85 12.07 -0.22
C MET A 36 -18.90 12.01 -1.75
N LYS A 37 -20.07 11.73 -2.35
CA LYS A 37 -20.25 11.76 -3.81
C LYS A 37 -19.94 13.13 -4.41
N LYS A 38 -20.33 14.21 -3.73
CA LYS A 38 -19.98 15.58 -4.17
C LYS A 38 -18.47 15.80 -4.12
N LYS A 39 -17.82 15.49 -3.00
CA LYS A 39 -16.35 15.62 -2.85
C LYS A 39 -15.59 14.77 -3.88
N SER A 40 -16.04 13.54 -4.13
CA SER A 40 -15.42 12.66 -5.13
C SER A 40 -15.53 13.24 -6.55
N ARG A 41 -16.67 13.85 -6.91
CA ARG A 41 -16.83 14.52 -8.22
C ARG A 41 -15.90 15.72 -8.35
N GLU A 42 -15.85 16.58 -7.34
CA GLU A 42 -14.97 17.74 -7.34
C GLU A 42 -13.49 17.33 -7.46
N PHE A 43 -13.09 16.27 -6.75
CA PHE A 43 -11.75 15.72 -6.86
C PHE A 43 -11.48 15.14 -8.27
N ASP A 44 -12.40 14.32 -8.80
CA ASP A 44 -12.27 13.70 -10.12
C ASP A 44 -12.16 14.76 -11.23
N ASP A 45 -12.99 15.81 -11.18
CA ASP A 45 -12.97 16.92 -12.14
C ASP A 45 -11.63 17.69 -12.08
N ASN A 46 -11.11 17.90 -10.86
CA ASN A 46 -9.83 18.58 -10.67
C ASN A 46 -8.66 17.75 -11.20
N LEU A 47 -8.62 16.46 -10.85
CA LEU A 47 -7.58 15.55 -11.31
C LEU A 47 -7.60 15.39 -12.84
N GLN A 48 -8.79 15.23 -13.44
CA GLN A 48 -8.94 15.13 -14.89
C GLN A 48 -8.45 16.39 -15.59
N ARG A 49 -8.82 17.57 -15.08
CA ARG A 49 -8.38 18.86 -15.64
C ARG A 49 -6.86 18.98 -15.59
N ASP A 50 -6.25 18.71 -14.45
CA ASP A 50 -4.79 18.82 -14.29
C ASP A 50 -4.07 17.87 -15.25
N LEU A 51 -4.46 16.58 -15.31
CA LEU A 51 -3.84 15.61 -16.21
C LEU A 51 -4.04 15.99 -17.70
N SER A 52 -5.22 16.47 -18.07
CA SER A 52 -5.50 16.91 -19.44
C SER A 52 -4.67 18.13 -19.81
N THR A 53 -4.44 19.07 -18.89
CA THR A 53 -3.56 20.22 -19.11
C THR A 53 -2.11 19.79 -19.35
N PHE A 54 -1.62 18.77 -18.64
CA PHE A 54 -0.24 18.30 -18.78
C PHE A 54 0.00 17.42 -20.02
N GLY A 55 -0.93 16.52 -20.36
CA GLY A 55 -0.68 15.49 -21.37
C GLY A 55 -1.84 15.21 -22.33
N GLY A 56 -2.91 16.00 -22.28
CA GLY A 56 -4.10 15.81 -23.10
C GLY A 56 -5.00 14.64 -22.64
N ASN A 57 -6.10 14.43 -23.37
CA ASN A 57 -7.17 13.53 -22.93
C ASN A 57 -6.74 12.05 -22.80
N SER A 58 -5.86 11.57 -23.67
CA SER A 58 -5.36 10.18 -23.60
C SER A 58 -4.50 9.96 -22.36
N PHE A 59 -3.64 10.93 -22.03
CA PHE A 59 -2.85 10.89 -20.80
C PHE A 59 -3.74 10.97 -19.56
N ALA A 60 -4.74 11.86 -19.56
CA ALA A 60 -5.71 11.96 -18.47
C ALA A 60 -6.47 10.65 -18.24
N THR A 61 -6.87 9.97 -19.31
CA THR A 61 -7.55 8.66 -19.21
C THR A 61 -6.64 7.63 -18.53
N MET A 62 -5.37 7.53 -18.94
CA MET A 62 -4.42 6.61 -18.33
C MET A 62 -4.13 6.95 -16.87
N GLY A 63 -3.93 8.23 -16.56
CA GLY A 63 -3.67 8.69 -15.18
C GLY A 63 -4.83 8.41 -14.23
N ILE A 64 -6.07 8.61 -14.68
CA ILE A 64 -7.28 8.29 -13.91
C ILE A 64 -7.40 6.78 -13.68
N LEU A 65 -7.12 5.95 -14.69
CA LEU A 65 -7.13 4.50 -14.53
C LEU A 65 -6.06 4.03 -13.54
N ALA A 66 -4.84 4.54 -13.66
CA ALA A 66 -3.75 4.25 -12.74
C ALA A 66 -4.09 4.67 -11.31
N PHE A 67 -4.64 5.87 -11.11
CA PHE A 67 -5.13 6.35 -9.81
C PHE A 67 -6.12 5.38 -9.17
N ARG A 68 -7.14 4.96 -9.93
CA ARG A 68 -8.19 4.05 -9.43
C ARG A 68 -7.64 2.67 -9.11
N GLN A 69 -6.77 2.12 -9.96
CA GLN A 69 -6.16 0.81 -9.73
C GLN A 69 -5.25 0.82 -8.50
N THR A 70 -4.40 1.84 -8.36
CA THR A 70 -3.51 1.97 -7.20
C THR A 70 -4.29 2.05 -5.90
N LEU A 71 -5.32 2.90 -5.81
CA LEU A 71 -6.13 2.98 -4.59
C LEU A 71 -6.90 1.69 -4.31
N ALA A 72 -7.49 1.07 -5.33
CA ALA A 72 -8.23 -0.19 -5.17
C ALA A 72 -7.35 -1.37 -4.72
N ALA A 73 -6.06 -1.34 -5.08
CA ALA A 73 -5.08 -2.32 -4.65
C ALA A 73 -4.62 -2.11 -3.19
N THR A 74 -4.95 -0.97 -2.57
CA THR A 74 -4.53 -0.66 -1.20
C THR A 74 -5.64 -0.78 -0.16
N LYS A 75 -5.26 -1.10 1.07
CA LYS A 75 -6.17 -1.20 2.20
C LYS A 75 -5.54 -0.63 3.47
N LEU A 76 -6.23 0.31 4.10
CA LEU A 76 -5.85 0.82 5.42
C LEU A 76 -6.21 -0.18 6.52
N VAL A 77 -5.25 -0.44 7.40
CA VAL A 77 -5.37 -1.32 8.55
C VAL A 77 -4.85 -0.62 9.80
N TRP A 78 -5.32 -1.08 10.96
CA TRP A 78 -4.86 -0.63 12.26
C TRP A 78 -3.98 -1.70 12.90
N HIS A 79 -2.78 -1.32 13.31
CA HIS A 79 -1.89 -2.17 14.07
C HIS A 79 -2.07 -1.87 15.57
N ASP A 80 -2.69 -2.80 16.29
CA ASP A 80 -3.07 -2.59 17.69
C ASP A 80 -1.89 -2.34 18.63
N GLU A 81 -0.86 -3.19 18.58
CA GLU A 81 0.27 -3.08 19.51
C GLU A 81 1.09 -1.81 19.29
N ARG A 82 1.29 -1.40 18.03
CA ARG A 82 2.00 -0.18 17.65
C ARG A 82 1.16 1.08 17.79
N ARG A 83 -0.17 0.94 17.82
CA ARG A 83 -1.13 2.04 17.77
C ARG A 83 -0.91 2.97 16.57
N GLU A 84 -0.67 2.36 15.41
CA GLU A 84 -0.40 3.07 14.15
C GLU A 84 -1.30 2.55 13.01
N THR A 85 -1.62 3.44 12.07
CA THR A 85 -2.27 3.08 10.81
C THR A 85 -1.22 2.62 9.80
N TRP A 86 -1.46 1.47 9.18
CA TRP A 86 -0.67 0.95 8.08
C TRP A 86 -1.51 0.88 6.80
N SER A 87 -0.85 0.80 5.66
CA SER A 87 -1.48 0.52 4.36
C SER A 87 -0.91 -0.77 3.81
N LEU A 88 -1.77 -1.65 3.30
CA LEU A 88 -1.39 -2.89 2.64
C LEU A 88 -1.68 -2.79 1.15
N LEU A 89 -0.67 -2.94 0.30
CA LEU A 89 -0.82 -2.96 -1.15
C LEU A 89 -0.80 -4.40 -1.66
N LYS A 90 -1.87 -4.86 -2.28
CA LYS A 90 -1.93 -6.15 -2.96
C LYS A 90 -1.43 -6.00 -4.40
N ASP A 91 -0.43 -6.78 -4.77
CA ASP A 91 -0.05 -6.92 -6.17
C ASP A 91 -1.13 -7.72 -6.91
N ILE A 92 -1.65 -7.11 -7.97
CA ILE A 92 -2.73 -7.67 -8.80
C ILE A 92 -2.19 -8.40 -10.03
N SER A 93 -0.89 -8.31 -10.32
CA SER A 93 -0.23 -8.87 -11.50
C SER A 93 0.49 -10.19 -11.23
N ALA A 94 1.02 -10.38 -10.01
CA ALA A 94 1.94 -11.47 -9.67
C ALA A 94 1.34 -12.45 -8.64
N GLY A 95 0.22 -13.11 -8.97
CA GLY A 95 -0.31 -14.21 -8.14
C GLY A 95 -0.93 -13.81 -6.80
N GLY A 96 -1.05 -12.51 -6.53
CA GLY A 96 -1.75 -12.00 -5.34
C GLY A 96 -0.88 -11.85 -4.10
N VAL A 97 0.44 -11.77 -4.25
CA VAL A 97 1.33 -11.29 -3.18
C VAL A 97 0.96 -9.88 -2.75
N PHE A 98 1.41 -9.46 -1.58
CA PHE A 98 1.22 -8.10 -1.09
C PHE A 98 2.50 -7.52 -0.51
N GLN A 99 2.57 -6.20 -0.57
CA GLN A 99 3.75 -5.39 -0.25
C GLN A 99 4.94 -5.66 -1.20
N SER A 100 4.66 -5.92 -2.48
CA SER A 100 5.73 -5.99 -3.49
C SER A 100 6.46 -4.65 -3.59
N VAL A 101 7.78 -4.64 -3.45
CA VAL A 101 8.59 -3.42 -3.36
C VAL A 101 8.56 -2.57 -4.64
N ASP A 102 8.50 -3.21 -5.80
CA ASP A 102 8.39 -2.58 -7.12
C ASP A 102 6.99 -2.02 -7.38
N ALA A 103 5.95 -2.70 -6.89
CA ALA A 103 4.59 -2.17 -6.91
C ALA A 103 4.46 -0.95 -5.99
N ILE A 104 5.08 -0.98 -4.81
CA ILE A 104 5.16 0.18 -3.89
C ILE A 104 5.90 1.33 -4.55
N PHE A 105 7.05 1.08 -5.18
CA PHE A 105 7.80 2.11 -5.90
C PHE A 105 6.96 2.75 -7.01
N SER A 106 6.28 1.92 -7.81
CA SER A 106 5.39 2.38 -8.88
C SER A 106 4.21 3.20 -8.36
N ALA A 107 3.70 2.87 -7.16
CA ALA A 107 2.60 3.58 -6.51
C ALA A 107 3.04 4.84 -5.75
N ALA A 108 4.32 4.96 -5.39
CA ALA A 108 4.84 6.02 -4.53
C ALA A 108 4.52 7.46 -5.01
N PRO A 109 4.63 7.79 -6.32
CA PRO A 109 4.29 9.13 -6.80
C PRO A 109 2.86 9.56 -6.45
N LEU A 110 1.90 8.63 -6.47
CA LEU A 110 0.52 8.93 -6.12
C LEU A 110 0.37 9.27 -4.64
N PHE A 111 0.97 8.48 -3.75
CA PHE A 111 0.88 8.74 -2.31
C PHE A 111 1.63 10.00 -1.90
N LEU A 112 2.74 10.33 -2.58
CA LEU A 112 3.43 11.61 -2.40
C LEU A 112 2.57 12.80 -2.83
N TYR A 113 1.81 12.65 -3.91
CA TYR A 113 0.90 13.69 -4.40
C TYR A 113 -0.31 13.88 -3.47
N LEU A 114 -0.91 12.79 -3.00
CA LEU A 114 -2.11 12.84 -2.15
C LEU A 114 -1.78 13.26 -0.71
N GLU A 115 -0.93 12.49 -0.04
CA GLU A 115 -0.59 12.70 1.37
C GLU A 115 0.60 11.80 1.75
N SER A 116 1.75 12.43 2.03
CA SER A 116 3.02 11.73 2.27
C SER A 116 2.98 10.70 3.42
N SER A 117 2.11 10.91 4.42
CA SER A 117 1.92 9.95 5.51
C SER A 117 1.36 8.60 5.05
N LEU A 118 0.64 8.55 3.92
CA LEU A 118 0.17 7.30 3.32
C LEU A 118 1.33 6.48 2.73
N LEU A 119 2.35 7.13 2.16
CA LEU A 119 3.54 6.43 1.69
C LEU A 119 4.32 5.82 2.87
N ARG A 120 4.45 6.55 3.98
CA ARG A 120 5.03 5.99 5.21
C ARG A 120 4.23 4.78 5.68
N ALA A 121 2.91 4.91 5.77
CA ALA A 121 2.03 3.82 6.19
C ALA A 121 2.13 2.59 5.27
N LEU A 122 2.41 2.81 3.99
CA LEU A 122 2.60 1.75 3.00
C LEU A 122 3.97 1.06 3.12
N LEU A 123 5.05 1.80 3.43
CA LEU A 123 6.41 1.26 3.53
C LEU A 123 6.68 0.49 4.82
N VAL A 124 6.13 0.94 5.95
CA VAL A 124 6.45 0.39 7.29
C VAL A 124 6.31 -1.15 7.36
N PRO A 125 5.25 -1.79 6.85
CA PRO A 125 5.11 -3.25 6.95
C PRO A 125 6.24 -4.03 6.27
N LEU A 126 6.71 -3.56 5.10
CA LEU A 126 7.83 -4.15 4.37
C LEU A 126 9.16 -3.90 5.11
N LEU A 127 9.37 -2.68 5.59
CA LEU A 127 10.61 -2.29 6.30
C LEU A 127 10.78 -3.03 7.63
N GLU A 128 9.69 -3.31 8.34
CA GLU A 128 9.74 -4.12 9.57
C GLU A 128 10.15 -5.57 9.31
N TYR A 129 9.73 -6.14 8.18
CA TYR A 129 10.23 -7.45 7.80
C TYR A 129 11.71 -7.40 7.42
N ALA A 130 12.09 -6.42 6.59
CA ALA A 130 13.47 -6.24 6.13
C ALA A 130 14.47 -6.02 7.29
N ASN A 131 14.05 -5.35 8.37
CA ASN A 131 14.91 -5.04 9.51
C ASN A 131 14.85 -6.08 10.64
N ASN A 132 14.20 -7.24 10.42
CA ASN A 132 14.06 -8.32 11.40
C ASN A 132 13.26 -7.94 12.66
N SER A 133 12.28 -7.03 12.55
CA SER A 133 11.34 -6.72 13.66
C SER A 133 10.12 -7.66 13.72
N THR A 134 10.06 -8.65 12.83
CA THR A 134 8.99 -9.63 12.70
C THR A 134 9.37 -10.99 13.29
N SER A 135 8.42 -11.92 13.41
CA SER A 135 8.69 -13.29 13.90
C SER A 135 9.52 -14.14 12.93
N SER A 136 9.51 -13.82 11.64
CA SER A 136 10.39 -14.40 10.63
C SER A 136 11.60 -13.51 10.40
N LEU A 137 12.76 -14.13 10.17
CA LEU A 137 14.00 -13.42 9.81
C LEU A 137 14.12 -13.26 8.29
N TYR A 138 14.75 -12.17 7.89
CA TYR A 138 15.17 -11.84 6.55
C TYR A 138 16.69 -11.59 6.54
N SER A 139 17.42 -12.34 5.72
CA SER A 139 18.90 -12.42 5.76
C SER A 139 19.61 -11.71 4.62
N GLU A 140 18.89 -11.21 3.62
CA GLU A 140 19.50 -10.55 2.47
C GLU A 140 19.84 -9.08 2.75
N ILE A 141 20.75 -8.52 1.95
CA ILE A 141 21.24 -7.13 2.08
C ILE A 141 20.41 -6.10 1.29
N PHE A 142 19.38 -6.57 0.59
CA PHE A 142 18.48 -5.78 -0.25
C PHE A 142 17.05 -5.92 0.27
N SER A 143 16.06 -5.27 -0.33
CA SER A 143 14.67 -5.37 0.13
C SER A 143 14.09 -6.77 -0.07
N PRO A 144 13.26 -7.28 0.87
CA PRO A 144 12.31 -8.32 0.54
C PRO A 144 11.51 -7.87 -0.69
N HIS A 145 11.26 -8.82 -1.59
CA HIS A 145 10.42 -8.53 -2.75
C HIS A 145 9.00 -8.24 -2.28
N ASP A 146 8.42 -9.16 -1.50
CA ASP A 146 7.11 -9.10 -0.90
C ASP A 146 7.18 -9.63 0.54
N ILE A 147 6.04 -9.73 1.22
CA ILE A 147 5.98 -10.27 2.59
C ILE A 147 5.07 -11.51 2.71
N GLY A 148 4.57 -12.04 1.60
CA GLY A 148 3.63 -13.17 1.58
C GLY A 148 2.52 -13.05 0.53
N VAL A 149 1.56 -13.98 0.59
CA VAL A 149 0.36 -13.98 -0.26
C VAL A 149 -0.80 -13.31 0.46
N TYR A 150 -1.40 -12.29 -0.14
CA TYR A 150 -2.54 -11.59 0.46
C TYR A 150 -3.68 -12.57 0.83
N PRO A 151 -4.26 -12.50 2.06
CA PRO A 151 -4.05 -11.49 3.11
C PRO A 151 -3.08 -11.94 4.24
N VAL A 152 -2.20 -12.91 3.98
CA VAL A 152 -1.30 -13.53 4.97
C VAL A 152 0.16 -13.18 4.67
N ALA A 153 0.77 -12.43 5.57
CA ALA A 153 2.19 -12.11 5.55
C ALA A 153 2.92 -13.03 6.53
N ASN A 154 3.75 -13.90 5.98
CA ASN A 154 4.56 -14.86 6.73
C ASN A 154 5.98 -15.03 6.15
N GLY A 155 6.38 -14.14 5.22
CA GLY A 155 7.68 -14.14 4.56
C GLY A 155 7.56 -14.11 3.03
N THR A 156 8.67 -13.85 2.34
CA THR A 156 8.70 -13.70 0.87
C THR A 156 8.26 -14.97 0.15
N VAL A 157 7.46 -14.82 -0.92
CA VAL A 157 7.07 -15.93 -1.80
C VAL A 157 8.06 -16.07 -2.96
N ASP A 158 8.96 -17.05 -2.85
CA ASP A 158 9.95 -17.45 -3.87
C ASP A 158 10.89 -16.34 -4.39
N GLU A 159 11.90 -16.03 -3.60
CA GLU A 159 12.97 -15.08 -3.94
C GLU A 159 13.83 -15.51 -5.14
N ARG A 160 13.87 -16.80 -5.50
CA ARG A 160 14.90 -17.33 -6.41
C ARG A 160 14.58 -17.12 -7.90
N SER A 161 13.33 -16.87 -8.24
CA SER A 161 12.89 -16.70 -9.63
C SER A 161 13.02 -15.27 -10.18
N MET A 162 13.32 -14.26 -9.34
CA MET A 162 13.20 -12.86 -9.75
C MET A 162 14.52 -12.21 -10.17
N PRO A 163 14.51 -11.37 -11.23
CA PRO A 163 15.67 -10.60 -11.66
C PRO A 163 16.21 -9.71 -10.54
N ALA A 164 17.53 -9.52 -10.48
CA ALA A 164 18.18 -8.67 -9.48
C ALA A 164 17.71 -7.21 -9.51
N SER A 165 17.19 -6.73 -10.64
CA SER A 165 16.69 -5.35 -10.82
C SER A 165 15.47 -5.04 -9.93
N THR A 166 14.58 -6.01 -9.70
CA THR A 166 13.39 -5.81 -8.85
C THR A 166 13.74 -5.84 -7.36
N LYS A 167 14.82 -6.53 -6.99
CA LYS A 167 15.30 -6.68 -5.60
C LYS A 167 16.03 -5.44 -5.10
N LEU A 168 16.60 -4.65 -6.01
CA LEU A 168 17.45 -3.50 -5.67
C LEU A 168 16.67 -2.20 -5.38
N CYS A 169 15.35 -2.25 -5.28
CA CYS A 169 14.55 -1.06 -5.02
C CYS A 169 14.92 -0.35 -3.71
N LEU A 170 15.33 -1.10 -2.67
CA LEU A 170 15.93 -0.55 -1.45
C LEU A 170 17.18 -1.37 -1.07
N LEU A 171 18.30 -0.68 -0.85
CA LEU A 171 19.52 -1.26 -0.28
C LEU A 171 19.64 -0.87 1.18
N PHE A 172 19.90 -1.85 2.04
CA PHE A 172 20.07 -1.65 3.47
C PHE A 172 21.52 -1.80 3.90
N LYS A 173 21.98 -0.88 4.75
CA LYS A 173 23.26 -0.97 5.45
C LYS A 173 23.09 -0.48 6.86
N ASN A 174 23.57 -1.26 7.85
CA ASN A 174 23.42 -0.96 9.27
C ASN A 174 21.97 -0.62 9.67
N ASN A 175 20.99 -1.41 9.19
CA ASN A 175 19.55 -1.22 9.44
C ASN A 175 18.97 0.14 8.97
N SER A 176 19.63 0.80 8.02
CA SER A 176 19.17 2.05 7.39
C SER A 176 19.12 1.89 5.87
N VAL A 177 18.15 2.56 5.22
CA VAL A 177 18.06 2.63 3.75
C VAL A 177 19.22 3.49 3.24
N GLU A 178 20.15 2.89 2.48
CA GLU A 178 21.33 3.58 1.94
C GLU A 178 21.05 4.12 0.52
N LYS A 179 20.27 3.39 -0.30
CA LYS A 179 19.93 3.78 -1.67
C LYS A 179 18.54 3.26 -2.08
N ILE A 180 17.88 4.04 -2.93
CA ILE A 180 16.67 3.65 -3.68
C ILE A 180 17.09 3.47 -5.14
N LEU A 181 17.07 2.24 -5.66
CA LEU A 181 17.52 1.91 -7.02
C LEU A 181 16.49 1.01 -7.73
N CYS A 182 15.33 1.57 -8.09
CA CYS A 182 14.47 0.88 -9.05
C CYS A 182 14.85 1.33 -10.47
N GLN A 183 15.19 0.39 -11.35
CA GLN A 183 15.39 0.61 -12.79
C GLN A 183 14.27 -0.05 -13.57
#